data_AF-A0A976EGN3-F1
#
_entry.id   AF-A0A976EGN3-F1
#
_cell.length_a   1.000
_cell.length_b   1.000
_cell.length_c   1.000
_cell.angle_alpha   90.00
_cell.angle_beta   90.00
_cell.angle_gamma   90.00
#
_symmetry.space_group_name_H-M   'P 1'
#
loop_
_entity.id
_entity.type
_entity.pdbx_description
1 polymer ?
#
loop_
_entity_poly.entity_id
_entity_poly.type
_entity_poly.pdbx_seq_one_letter_code
_entity_poly.pdbx_strand_id
1 'polypeptide(L)'
;MTQHRLNLPAVSTVNGWLAAGVDDNTPMKNQSPFSSIFRAALLALLPLASVANALVLPAPSITSGRYAVACSNVEQDFTRLRSGEAPADYWEGNPASAGSRYVTDLLVSPANALTYKVAVPTRAQLDVFENQGGKQLQYAAVACYPTTAANSRANYVLPDGSVIPKMQRGSEAPLIASNTEASDGKWPLIVMSHGLAGSPLGDEYARVIVRLAAEGYVVFAPFHADARYSKVKLNNISDYFYVLSQYPEIAEMQAIRPLGLKQGLDYILSKPEYANTIDADQIAGFGASLGGMAMMLAQGATMTTSLGGAERTIVRDDRYKAIVGYVPFSGYSFQPAFGDSNQGVKRVRVPYLGIGGTADIVAPISRTSQMIEALGGSKYFVTIQDMPHGLRVQDAPELFGWTFAFLKAHLGRSQAERVGFNELTNFAGNADDRVQLRTTLPWGSRDEMEVVEYYIKSVGKFFITGLPAEVKALDSLPSEFERTGLRFATHRLDAPVGSNMCRFWANDGARINTHFYSVIPSDCALLKAQSWARDEGSVMRAQPLLQTVTLPVPAPPPQCPEHTVKVFRYFNQNLINHRYVPEPILSRMVMTADWMPDGAVFCAGAYDR
;
A
#
# COMPACT_ATOMS: atom_id res chain seq x y z
N MET A 1 -46.50 -7.58 33.35
CA MET A 1 -47.20 -6.34 32.98
C MET A 1 -47.52 -6.42 31.50
N THR A 2 -48.81 -6.55 31.21
CA THR A 2 -49.44 -6.60 29.88
C THR A 2 -49.33 -5.24 29.20
N GLN A 3 -48.97 -5.20 27.91
CA GLN A 3 -49.19 -4.02 27.09
C GLN A 3 -49.78 -4.37 25.72
N HIS A 4 -50.74 -3.54 25.36
CA HIS A 4 -51.75 -3.67 24.32
C HIS A 4 -51.21 -3.38 22.92
N ARG A 5 -51.79 -4.08 21.93
CA ARG A 5 -51.86 -3.64 20.53
C ARG A 5 -52.89 -2.53 20.37
N LEU A 6 -52.60 -1.53 19.54
CA LEU A 6 -53.59 -0.67 18.89
C LEU A 6 -53.13 -0.33 17.46
N ASN A 7 -54.08 -0.46 16.53
CA ASN A 7 -54.00 -0.29 15.09
C ASN A 7 -54.31 1.15 14.65
N LEU A 8 -53.57 1.64 13.63
CA LEU A 8 -53.97 2.47 12.46
C LEU A 8 -54.61 3.87 12.71
N PRO A 9 -54.57 4.85 11.76
CA PRO A 9 -54.55 4.69 10.29
C PRO A 9 -53.64 5.65 9.48
N ALA A 10 -53.61 5.41 8.15
CA ALA A 10 -53.04 6.27 7.12
C ALA A 10 -54.14 7.12 6.42
N VAL A 11 -53.80 8.34 5.99
CA VAL A 11 -54.55 9.23 5.08
C VAL A 11 -53.47 10.00 4.27
N SER A 12 -53.27 9.72 2.99
CA SER A 12 -53.81 10.40 1.77
C SER A 12 -53.10 11.75 1.49
N THR A 13 -52.75 12.22 0.28
CA THR A 13 -52.92 11.90 -1.16
C THR A 13 -51.92 12.84 -1.90
N VAL A 14 -51.53 12.68 -3.17
CA VAL A 14 -52.28 13.13 -4.37
C VAL A 14 -51.47 12.76 -5.66
N ASN A 15 -52.17 12.05 -6.57
CA ASN A 15 -52.23 12.03 -8.06
C ASN A 15 -50.96 11.95 -8.94
N GLY A 16 -50.93 11.24 -10.08
CA GLY A 16 -51.90 10.47 -10.89
C GLY A 16 -51.12 9.68 -11.98
N TRP A 17 -51.44 8.42 -12.34
CA TRP A 17 -52.40 7.99 -13.38
C TRP A 17 -52.22 8.80 -14.70
N LEU A 18 -51.90 8.25 -15.88
CA LEU A 18 -52.28 6.98 -16.51
C LEU A 18 -51.36 6.60 -17.68
N ALA A 19 -51.43 5.31 -18.02
CA ALA A 19 -50.63 4.58 -18.99
C ALA A 19 -51.31 4.38 -20.36
N ALA A 20 -50.53 3.78 -21.28
CA ALA A 20 -50.87 3.06 -22.52
C ALA A 20 -51.33 3.93 -23.71
N GLY A 21 -50.95 3.70 -24.97
CA GLY A 21 -50.28 2.59 -25.65
C GLY A 21 -50.87 2.48 -27.08
N VAL A 22 -50.13 1.86 -28.01
CA VAL A 22 -50.54 1.30 -29.32
C VAL A 22 -50.34 2.15 -30.60
N ASP A 23 -49.42 1.62 -31.43
CA ASP A 23 -49.32 1.40 -32.89
C ASP A 23 -49.89 2.36 -33.97
N ASP A 24 -49.02 2.55 -34.99
CA ASP A 24 -49.21 2.23 -36.41
C ASP A 24 -49.10 3.36 -37.48
N ASN A 25 -48.40 3.00 -38.57
CA ASN A 25 -48.40 3.52 -39.96
C ASN A 25 -47.67 4.82 -40.41
N THR A 26 -46.70 4.56 -41.31
CA THR A 26 -46.01 5.27 -42.42
C THR A 26 -46.76 6.40 -43.22
N PRO A 27 -46.20 7.01 -44.29
CA PRO A 27 -44.92 7.75 -44.53
C PRO A 27 -45.14 9.07 -45.35
N MET A 28 -44.10 9.87 -45.69
CA MET A 28 -43.93 10.76 -46.91
C MET A 28 -42.85 11.84 -46.66
N LYS A 29 -41.73 11.90 -47.41
CA LYS A 29 -41.45 12.46 -48.76
C LYS A 29 -41.44 14.01 -48.88
N ASN A 30 -40.25 14.57 -49.14
CA ASN A 30 -39.92 15.68 -50.08
C ASN A 30 -38.38 15.88 -50.06
N GLN A 31 -37.57 15.47 -51.06
CA GLN A 31 -37.25 16.12 -52.36
C GLN A 31 -36.88 17.61 -52.19
N SER A 32 -35.73 18.17 -52.62
CA SER A 32 -34.74 17.89 -53.69
C SER A 32 -33.55 18.91 -53.54
N PRO A 33 -32.70 19.21 -54.55
CA PRO A 33 -31.56 18.46 -55.11
C PRO A 33 -30.23 19.28 -55.06
N PHE A 34 -29.07 18.68 -55.37
CA PHE A 34 -27.98 19.24 -56.24
C PHE A 34 -26.70 18.38 -56.15
N SER A 35 -26.57 17.51 -57.15
CA SER A 35 -25.38 17.15 -57.92
C SER A 35 -24.01 17.74 -57.53
N SER A 36 -23.02 16.86 -57.28
CA SER A 36 -21.80 16.67 -58.10
C SER A 36 -20.47 16.53 -57.33
N ILE A 37 -19.92 15.32 -57.45
CA ILE A 37 -18.49 14.98 -57.68
C ILE A 37 -17.53 15.18 -56.50
N PHE A 38 -17.14 14.07 -55.86
CA PHE A 38 -15.75 13.58 -55.89
C PHE A 38 -15.70 12.11 -55.43
N ARG A 39 -15.10 11.25 -56.26
CA ARG A 39 -14.80 9.85 -55.93
C ARG A 39 -13.69 9.82 -54.87
N ALA A 40 -13.96 9.21 -53.73
CA ALA A 40 -12.93 8.66 -52.85
C ALA A 40 -13.34 7.24 -52.48
N ALA A 41 -12.45 6.28 -52.74
CA ALA A 41 -12.62 4.88 -52.40
C ALA A 41 -12.71 4.75 -50.87
N LEU A 42 -13.91 4.46 -50.35
CA LEU A 42 -14.07 3.97 -48.99
C LEU A 42 -13.68 2.49 -48.99
N LEU A 43 -12.42 2.19 -48.65
CA LEU A 43 -12.13 0.90 -48.03
C LEU A 43 -12.96 0.86 -46.74
N ALA A 44 -13.94 -0.04 -46.69
CA ALA A 44 -14.58 -0.40 -45.45
C ALA A 44 -13.52 -1.07 -44.56
N LEU A 45 -12.83 -0.27 -43.76
CA LEU A 45 -12.20 -0.72 -42.52
C LEU A 45 -13.35 -1.10 -41.59
N LEU A 46 -13.85 -2.34 -41.76
CA LEU A 46 -14.53 -3.02 -40.67
C LEU A 46 -13.56 -2.98 -39.48
N PRO A 47 -13.96 -2.48 -38.31
CA PRO A 47 -13.17 -2.72 -37.13
C PRO A 47 -13.16 -4.24 -36.97
N LEU A 48 -12.01 -4.86 -37.17
CA LEU A 48 -11.73 -6.11 -36.48
C LEU A 48 -11.81 -5.76 -35.00
N ALA A 49 -13.01 -5.85 -34.44
CA ALA A 49 -13.16 -6.05 -33.02
C ALA A 49 -12.42 -7.35 -32.75
N SER A 50 -11.14 -7.24 -32.38
CA SER A 50 -10.49 -8.30 -31.66
C SER A 50 -11.40 -8.52 -30.46
N VAL A 51 -12.16 -9.61 -30.49
CA VAL A 51 -12.72 -10.16 -29.27
C VAL A 51 -11.48 -10.46 -28.45
N ALA A 52 -11.13 -9.56 -27.53
CA ALA A 52 -10.08 -9.79 -26.58
C ALA A 52 -10.56 -11.02 -25.80
N ASN A 53 -10.04 -12.19 -26.15
CA ASN A 53 -10.30 -13.39 -25.37
C ASN A 53 -9.79 -13.06 -23.97
N ALA A 54 -10.73 -12.97 -23.02
CA ALA A 54 -10.44 -12.78 -21.62
C ALA A 54 -9.37 -13.80 -21.21
N LEU A 55 -8.26 -13.31 -20.64
CA LEU A 55 -7.19 -14.20 -20.19
C LEU A 55 -7.62 -14.82 -18.87
N VAL A 56 -7.96 -16.10 -18.91
CA VAL A 56 -8.30 -16.92 -17.75
C VAL A 56 -7.12 -17.84 -17.43
N LEU A 57 -6.63 -17.79 -16.20
CA LEU A 57 -5.56 -18.68 -15.72
C LEU A 57 -6.11 -19.80 -14.83
N PRO A 58 -5.49 -21.00 -14.83
CA PRO A 58 -5.81 -22.03 -13.85
C PRO A 58 -5.45 -21.53 -12.45
N ALA A 59 -6.32 -21.78 -11.49
CA ALA A 59 -6.08 -21.40 -10.11
C ALA A 59 -4.99 -22.29 -9.47
N PRO A 60 -4.11 -21.73 -8.63
CA PRO A 60 -3.05 -22.51 -7.98
C PRO A 60 -3.61 -23.52 -6.97
N SER A 61 -2.83 -24.58 -6.71
CA SER A 61 -3.11 -25.51 -5.62
C SER A 61 -3.11 -24.82 -4.26
N ILE A 62 -4.04 -25.23 -3.41
CA ILE A 62 -4.21 -24.74 -2.04
C ILE A 62 -3.21 -25.40 -1.09
N THR A 63 -2.88 -26.68 -1.34
CA THR A 63 -2.11 -27.54 -0.41
C THR A 63 -0.68 -27.79 -0.84
N SER A 64 -0.32 -27.46 -2.09
CA SER A 64 1.03 -27.60 -2.61
C SER A 64 1.54 -26.30 -3.22
N GLY A 65 2.82 -26.01 -2.97
CA GLY A 65 3.56 -24.94 -3.62
C GLY A 65 4.81 -25.48 -4.30
N ARG A 66 5.58 -24.57 -4.91
CA ARG A 66 6.82 -24.88 -5.66
C ARG A 66 7.95 -25.35 -4.75
N TYR A 67 7.96 -24.92 -3.48
CA TYR A 67 9.06 -25.14 -2.56
C TYR A 67 8.60 -25.82 -1.26
N ALA A 68 9.46 -26.67 -0.70
CA ALA A 68 9.32 -27.12 0.68
C ALA A 68 9.50 -25.93 1.64
N VAL A 69 8.79 -25.95 2.77
CA VAL A 69 8.77 -24.83 3.72
C VAL A 69 9.34 -25.25 5.07
N ALA A 70 10.08 -24.33 5.70
CA ALA A 70 10.43 -24.40 7.11
C ALA A 70 10.07 -23.08 7.81
N CYS A 71 9.92 -23.12 9.12
CA CYS A 71 9.59 -21.93 9.91
C CYS A 71 10.49 -21.73 11.13
N SER A 72 10.51 -20.49 11.63
CA SER A 72 11.25 -20.08 12.80
C SER A 72 10.70 -20.70 14.09
N ASN A 73 11.50 -20.66 15.16
CA ASN A 73 11.12 -21.23 16.44
C ASN A 73 9.93 -20.48 17.07
N VAL A 74 8.83 -21.21 17.30
CA VAL A 74 7.66 -20.81 18.08
C VAL A 74 7.24 -21.92 19.06
N GLU A 75 8.22 -22.71 19.50
CA GLU A 75 8.02 -23.83 20.41
C GLU A 75 7.46 -23.35 21.75
N GLN A 76 6.36 -23.97 22.18
CA GLN A 76 5.60 -23.59 23.36
C GLN A 76 5.43 -24.73 24.37
N ASP A 77 5.44 -24.36 25.65
CA ASP A 77 5.15 -25.20 26.79
C ASP A 77 3.70 -24.96 27.24
N PHE A 78 2.79 -25.80 26.75
CA PHE A 78 1.37 -25.70 27.08
C PHE A 78 1.03 -26.16 28.50
N THR A 79 1.99 -26.70 29.26
CA THR A 79 1.78 -27.00 30.70
C THR A 79 1.69 -25.73 31.54
N ARG A 80 2.10 -24.58 30.98
CA ARG A 80 1.97 -23.24 31.59
C ARG A 80 0.56 -22.66 31.50
N LEU A 81 -0.33 -23.26 30.69
CA LEU A 81 -1.72 -22.85 30.61
C LEU A 81 -2.43 -23.09 31.95
N ARG A 82 -3.19 -22.10 32.43
CA ARG A 82 -4.04 -22.30 33.60
C ARG A 82 -5.31 -23.04 33.19
N SER A 83 -6.01 -23.62 34.17
CA SER A 83 -7.27 -24.34 33.96
C SER A 83 -8.28 -23.45 33.21
N GLY A 84 -8.78 -23.95 32.07
CA GLY A 84 -9.77 -23.26 31.23
C GLY A 84 -9.18 -22.24 30.24
N GLU A 85 -7.85 -22.08 30.18
CA GLU A 85 -7.19 -21.24 29.18
C GLU A 85 -6.88 -22.04 27.91
N ALA A 86 -6.97 -21.39 26.76
CA ALA A 86 -6.56 -21.95 25.48
C ALA A 86 -5.24 -21.31 25.01
N PRO A 87 -4.41 -22.03 24.21
CA PRO A 87 -3.25 -21.43 23.54
C PRO A 87 -3.57 -20.14 22.77
N ALA A 88 -4.72 -20.12 22.07
CA ALA A 88 -5.19 -18.97 21.31
C ALA A 88 -5.33 -17.70 22.17
N ASP A 89 -5.67 -17.84 23.45
CA ASP A 89 -5.75 -16.69 24.36
C ASP A 89 -4.40 -15.96 24.51
N TYR A 90 -3.30 -16.68 24.42
CA TYR A 90 -1.95 -16.10 24.49
C TYR A 90 -1.51 -15.54 23.13
N TRP A 91 -1.92 -16.17 22.02
CA TRP A 91 -1.58 -15.72 20.68
C TRP A 91 -2.30 -14.42 20.29
N GLU A 92 -3.56 -14.28 20.72
CA GLU A 92 -4.41 -13.10 20.51
C GLU A 92 -4.26 -12.06 21.63
N GLY A 93 -3.67 -12.46 22.76
CA GLY A 93 -3.46 -11.60 23.93
C GLY A 93 -4.72 -11.36 24.75
N ASN A 94 -5.67 -12.30 24.74
CA ASN A 94 -6.90 -12.22 25.50
C ASN A 94 -6.59 -12.11 27.00
N PRO A 95 -7.15 -11.11 27.71
CA PRO A 95 -6.80 -10.86 29.10
C PRO A 95 -7.26 -11.99 30.03
N ALA A 96 -6.47 -12.28 31.06
CA ALA A 96 -6.88 -13.15 32.17
C ALA A 96 -7.63 -12.35 33.24
N SER A 97 -8.30 -13.04 34.18
CA SER A 97 -8.82 -12.42 35.41
C SER A 97 -7.71 -11.79 36.28
N ALA A 98 -6.46 -12.27 36.15
CA ALA A 98 -5.28 -11.70 36.77
C ALA A 98 -4.07 -11.78 35.82
N GLY A 99 -3.73 -10.65 35.18
CA GLY A 99 -2.55 -10.47 34.34
C GLY A 99 -2.81 -10.38 32.83
N SER A 100 -1.83 -9.89 32.08
CA SER A 100 -1.81 -9.95 30.61
C SER A 100 -1.31 -11.32 30.16
N ARG A 101 -1.86 -11.84 29.05
CA ARG A 101 -1.35 -13.03 28.37
C ARG A 101 -0.66 -12.61 27.08
N TYR A 102 0.47 -13.21 26.79
CA TYR A 102 1.10 -13.09 25.48
C TYR A 102 1.87 -14.35 25.10
N VAL A 103 2.02 -14.62 23.80
CA VAL A 103 2.69 -15.83 23.29
C VAL A 103 4.08 -16.04 23.89
N THR A 104 4.80 -14.96 24.25
CA THR A 104 6.12 -15.04 24.89
C THR A 104 6.10 -15.76 26.23
N ASP A 105 4.97 -15.78 26.93
CA ASP A 105 4.82 -16.46 28.22
C ASP A 105 4.84 -18.00 28.05
N LEU A 106 4.42 -18.48 26.87
CA LEU A 106 4.40 -19.90 26.54
C LEU A 106 5.69 -20.38 25.88
N LEU A 107 6.52 -19.50 25.32
CA LEU A 107 7.71 -19.90 24.58
C LEU A 107 8.68 -20.72 25.47
N VAL A 108 9.11 -21.87 24.95
CA VAL A 108 10.13 -22.73 25.59
C VAL A 108 11.48 -22.03 25.57
N SER A 109 11.82 -21.37 24.46
CA SER A 109 13.10 -20.69 24.27
C SER A 109 12.92 -19.28 23.71
N PRO A 110 12.47 -18.30 24.52
CA PRO A 110 12.21 -16.94 24.05
C PRO A 110 13.42 -16.24 23.39
N ALA A 111 14.63 -16.55 23.86
CA ALA A 111 15.88 -15.99 23.32
C ALA A 111 16.20 -16.47 21.89
N ASN A 112 15.65 -17.61 21.49
CA ASN A 112 15.84 -18.18 20.14
C ASN A 112 14.58 -18.05 19.27
N ALA A 113 13.52 -17.43 19.78
CA ALA A 113 12.35 -17.06 18.99
C ALA A 113 12.54 -15.64 18.42
N LEU A 114 11.81 -15.34 17.34
CA LEU A 114 11.79 -14.00 16.77
C LEU A 114 10.98 -13.08 17.70
N THR A 115 11.69 -12.34 18.54
CA THR A 115 11.10 -11.38 19.48
C THR A 115 11.78 -10.02 19.36
N TYR A 116 10.99 -8.96 19.42
CA TYR A 116 11.44 -7.58 19.26
C TYR A 116 10.61 -6.60 20.10
N LYS A 117 11.13 -5.40 20.30
CA LYS A 117 10.44 -4.33 21.03
C LYS A 117 9.95 -3.26 20.07
N VAL A 118 8.71 -2.83 20.26
CA VAL A 118 8.09 -1.76 19.50
C VAL A 118 8.07 -0.50 20.36
N ALA A 119 8.85 0.49 19.97
CA ALA A 119 8.83 1.81 20.56
C ALA A 119 7.55 2.54 20.14
N VAL A 120 6.76 2.98 21.12
CA VAL A 120 5.56 3.78 20.88
C VAL A 120 5.90 5.26 21.09
N PRO A 121 5.60 6.14 20.12
CA PRO A 121 5.76 7.59 20.27
C PRO A 121 5.08 8.09 21.54
N THR A 122 5.64 9.13 22.18
CA THR A 122 4.98 9.73 23.33
C THR A 122 3.69 10.42 22.91
N ARG A 123 2.75 10.62 23.85
CA ARG A 123 1.53 11.38 23.60
C ARG A 123 1.80 12.80 23.07
N ALA A 124 2.91 13.41 23.49
CA ALA A 124 3.33 14.72 23.01
C ALA A 124 3.82 14.69 21.54
N GLN A 125 4.34 13.55 21.07
CA GLN A 125 4.74 13.36 19.68
C GLN A 125 3.53 12.99 18.80
N LEU A 126 2.66 12.10 19.29
CA LEU A 126 1.44 11.68 18.60
C LEU A 126 0.34 11.40 19.64
N ASP A 127 -0.72 12.22 19.60
CA ASP A 127 -1.79 12.27 20.59
C ASP A 127 -2.72 11.05 20.62
N VAL A 128 -2.65 10.18 19.59
CA VAL A 128 -3.38 8.91 19.54
C VAL A 128 -2.89 7.89 20.58
N PHE A 129 -1.66 8.01 21.08
CA PHE A 129 -1.06 7.05 22.02
C PHE A 129 -1.29 7.47 23.48
N GLU A 130 -2.54 7.41 23.94
CA GLU A 130 -2.91 7.83 25.29
C GLU A 130 -2.38 6.88 26.37
N ASN A 131 -2.54 5.57 26.20
CA ASN A 131 -2.19 4.59 27.22
C ASN A 131 -0.81 3.96 27.03
N GLN A 132 -0.36 3.84 25.78
CA GLN A 132 0.88 3.17 25.41
C GLN A 132 2.00 4.15 25.03
N GLY A 133 1.71 5.45 25.00
CA GLY A 133 2.68 6.48 24.62
C GLY A 133 3.98 6.41 25.42
N GLY A 134 5.12 6.37 24.73
CA GLY A 134 6.46 6.29 25.33
C GLY A 134 6.86 4.90 25.85
N LYS A 135 6.00 3.88 25.74
CA LYS A 135 6.32 2.50 26.16
C LYS A 135 7.11 1.75 25.09
N GLN A 136 7.71 0.65 25.53
CA GLN A 136 8.36 -0.36 24.69
C GLN A 136 7.53 -1.65 24.77
N LEU A 137 6.76 -1.93 23.72
CA LEU A 137 5.83 -3.05 23.69
C LEU A 137 6.54 -4.32 23.20
N GLN A 138 6.38 -5.43 23.92
CA GLN A 138 6.99 -6.71 23.52
C GLN A 138 6.19 -7.33 22.37
N TYR A 139 6.90 -7.66 21.30
CA TYR A 139 6.41 -8.38 20.14
C TYR A 139 7.14 -9.71 19.95
N ALA A 140 6.41 -10.68 19.41
CA ALA A 140 6.91 -11.93 18.86
C ALA A 140 6.45 -12.05 17.40
N ALA A 141 7.11 -12.90 16.64
CA ALA A 141 6.79 -13.18 15.25
C ALA A 141 7.12 -14.63 14.89
N VAL A 142 6.54 -15.09 13.78
CA VAL A 142 6.97 -16.29 13.06
C VAL A 142 7.49 -15.88 11.68
N ALA A 143 8.56 -16.53 11.22
CA ALA A 143 9.02 -16.43 9.85
C ALA A 143 8.97 -17.82 9.19
N CYS A 144 8.35 -17.93 8.02
CA CYS A 144 8.40 -19.14 7.21
C CYS A 144 9.07 -18.86 5.86
N TYR A 145 9.80 -19.84 5.32
CA TYR A 145 10.67 -19.63 4.18
C TYR A 145 10.89 -20.92 3.36
N PRO A 146 11.22 -20.80 2.06
CA PRO A 146 11.69 -21.92 1.25
C PRO A 146 12.90 -22.59 1.90
N THR A 147 12.85 -23.91 2.06
CA THR A 147 13.91 -24.69 2.72
C THR A 147 14.54 -25.71 1.78
N THR A 148 15.71 -26.19 2.16
CA THR A 148 16.46 -27.17 1.36
C THR A 148 15.86 -28.56 1.51
N ALA A 149 16.02 -29.40 0.48
CA ALA A 149 15.60 -30.80 0.53
C ALA A 149 16.31 -31.61 1.65
N ALA A 150 17.46 -31.13 2.13
CA ALA A 150 18.21 -31.73 3.23
C ALA A 150 17.58 -31.47 4.61
N ASN A 151 16.58 -30.59 4.72
CA ASN A 151 15.95 -30.26 5.99
C ASN A 151 15.06 -31.42 6.50
N SER A 152 15.61 -32.21 7.41
CA SER A 152 14.94 -33.37 8.02
C SER A 152 14.15 -33.04 9.29
N ARG A 153 14.06 -31.76 9.71
CA ARG A 153 13.37 -31.36 10.96
C ARG A 153 11.95 -31.90 11.03
N ALA A 154 11.47 -32.17 12.24
CA ALA A 154 10.09 -32.56 12.45
C ALA A 154 9.18 -31.33 12.38
N ASN A 155 7.98 -31.51 11.83
CA ASN A 155 6.90 -30.54 11.92
C ASN A 155 6.56 -30.26 13.40
N TYR A 156 6.07 -29.07 13.69
CA TYR A 156 5.51 -28.72 14.99
C TYR A 156 3.99 -28.68 14.88
N VAL A 157 3.32 -29.58 15.61
CA VAL A 157 1.86 -29.71 15.61
C VAL A 157 1.32 -28.87 16.76
N LEU A 158 0.45 -27.92 16.43
CA LEU A 158 -0.24 -27.08 17.38
C LEU A 158 -1.41 -27.83 18.02
N PRO A 159 -1.93 -27.38 19.18
CA PRO A 159 -3.01 -28.09 19.88
C PRO A 159 -4.32 -28.22 19.11
N ASP A 160 -4.56 -27.35 18.13
CA ASP A 160 -5.70 -27.40 17.20
C ASP A 160 -5.47 -28.35 16.00
N GLY A 161 -4.29 -28.97 15.91
CA GLY A 161 -3.87 -29.84 14.81
C GLY A 161 -3.18 -29.11 13.66
N SER A 162 -3.13 -27.77 13.68
CA SER A 162 -2.41 -26.97 12.70
C SER A 162 -0.92 -27.28 12.72
N VAL A 163 -0.25 -27.18 11.56
CA VAL A 163 1.15 -27.58 11.42
C VAL A 163 2.03 -26.40 11.06
N ILE A 164 3.07 -26.18 11.86
CA ILE A 164 4.22 -25.33 11.52
C ILE A 164 5.32 -26.22 10.94
N PRO A 165 5.56 -26.16 9.62
CA PRO A 165 6.40 -27.13 8.93
C PRO A 165 7.87 -26.96 9.31
N LYS A 166 8.57 -28.09 9.49
CA LYS A 166 10.03 -28.17 9.68
C LYS A 166 10.60 -27.11 10.65
N MET A 167 9.85 -26.84 11.72
CA MET A 167 10.10 -25.72 12.63
C MET A 167 11.47 -25.87 13.31
N GLN A 168 12.20 -24.75 13.41
CA GLN A 168 13.37 -24.64 14.28
C GLN A 168 13.02 -24.92 15.75
N ARG A 169 13.95 -25.49 16.51
CA ARG A 169 13.88 -25.69 17.97
C ARG A 169 15.17 -25.22 18.64
N GLY A 170 15.07 -24.79 19.90
CA GLY A 170 16.24 -24.27 20.62
C GLY A 170 17.00 -23.23 19.80
N SER A 171 18.33 -23.33 19.72
CA SER A 171 19.23 -22.43 19.00
C SER A 171 19.49 -22.83 17.53
N GLU A 172 18.63 -23.65 16.93
CA GLU A 172 18.75 -24.04 15.52
C GLU A 172 18.69 -22.83 14.57
N ALA A 173 19.68 -22.71 13.69
CA ALA A 173 19.71 -21.68 12.65
C ALA A 173 18.63 -21.92 11.56
N PRO A 174 18.19 -20.86 10.85
CA PRO A 174 17.33 -21.02 9.68
C PRO A 174 18.06 -21.74 8.55
N LEU A 175 17.35 -22.66 7.90
CA LEU A 175 17.81 -23.41 6.74
C LEU A 175 17.08 -22.90 5.50
N ILE A 176 17.37 -21.66 5.10
CA ILE A 176 16.77 -21.01 3.94
C ILE A 176 17.48 -21.52 2.68
N ALA A 177 16.74 -22.00 1.69
CA ALA A 177 17.31 -22.40 0.40
C ALA A 177 17.77 -21.16 -0.39
N SER A 178 18.69 -21.33 -1.34
CA SER A 178 18.97 -20.27 -2.32
C SER A 178 17.83 -20.22 -3.35
N ASN A 179 17.41 -19.02 -3.75
CA ASN A 179 16.47 -18.84 -4.84
C ASN A 179 17.15 -19.15 -6.18
N THR A 180 16.75 -20.24 -6.85
CA THR A 180 17.33 -20.63 -8.14
C THR A 180 16.82 -19.79 -9.31
N GLU A 181 15.74 -19.01 -9.11
CA GLU A 181 15.15 -18.13 -10.12
C GLU A 181 15.74 -16.71 -10.09
N ALA A 182 16.50 -16.35 -9.05
CA ALA A 182 17.14 -15.05 -8.90
C ALA A 182 18.66 -15.16 -9.04
N SER A 183 19.29 -14.21 -9.75
CA SER A 183 20.73 -14.23 -10.02
C SER A 183 21.60 -14.05 -8.76
N ASP A 184 21.06 -13.41 -7.73
CA ASP A 184 21.73 -13.21 -6.43
C ASP A 184 21.32 -14.25 -5.38
N GLY A 185 20.49 -15.23 -5.74
CA GLY A 185 20.02 -16.27 -4.85
C GLY A 185 19.02 -15.81 -3.79
N LYS A 186 18.53 -14.56 -3.84
CA LYS A 186 17.70 -13.98 -2.79
C LYS A 186 16.20 -14.14 -3.05
N TRP A 187 15.44 -14.18 -1.96
CA TRP A 187 13.98 -14.28 -1.97
C TRP A 187 13.31 -12.92 -1.73
N PRO A 188 12.17 -12.67 -2.36
CA PRO A 188 11.27 -11.60 -1.91
C PRO A 188 10.76 -11.88 -0.48
N LEU A 189 10.47 -10.80 0.26
CA LEU A 189 9.90 -10.86 1.61
C LEU A 189 8.44 -10.42 1.58
N ILE A 190 7.55 -11.15 2.25
CA ILE A 190 6.20 -10.70 2.58
C ILE A 190 6.12 -10.44 4.09
N VAL A 191 5.80 -9.21 4.48
CA VAL A 191 5.35 -8.94 5.85
C VAL A 191 3.86 -9.13 5.91
N MET A 192 3.39 -10.00 6.81
CA MET A 192 1.98 -10.37 6.90
C MET A 192 1.34 -9.83 8.18
N SER A 193 0.16 -9.22 8.05
CA SER A 193 -0.63 -8.70 9.17
C SER A 193 -1.99 -9.39 9.23
N HIS A 194 -2.25 -10.10 10.33
CA HIS A 194 -3.53 -10.77 10.57
C HIS A 194 -4.65 -9.76 10.92
N GLY A 195 -5.91 -10.19 10.82
CA GLY A 195 -7.08 -9.40 11.23
C GLY A 195 -7.23 -9.25 12.75
N LEU A 196 -8.26 -8.53 13.19
CA LEU A 196 -8.61 -8.42 14.61
C LEU A 196 -8.95 -9.81 15.18
N ALA A 197 -8.52 -10.10 16.42
CA ALA A 197 -8.67 -11.41 17.07
C ALA A 197 -8.06 -12.59 16.26
N GLY A 198 -7.15 -12.31 15.33
CA GLY A 198 -6.34 -13.32 14.67
C GLY A 198 -4.98 -13.50 15.34
N SER A 199 -4.23 -14.50 14.87
CA SER A 199 -2.80 -14.63 15.16
C SER A 199 -2.09 -15.42 14.05
N PRO A 200 -0.76 -15.28 13.90
CA PRO A 200 0.02 -16.06 12.92
C PRO A 200 -0.05 -17.59 13.11
N LEU A 201 -0.43 -18.07 14.30
CA LEU A 201 -0.56 -19.51 14.60
C LEU A 201 -2.00 -20.02 14.53
N GLY A 202 -2.99 -19.15 14.31
CA GLY A 202 -4.35 -19.62 14.01
C GLY A 202 -4.39 -20.37 12.69
N ASP A 203 -5.18 -21.44 12.60
CA ASP A 203 -5.22 -22.36 11.46
C ASP A 203 -5.26 -21.66 10.08
N GLU A 204 -6.18 -20.71 9.89
CA GLU A 204 -6.32 -19.97 8.62
C GLU A 204 -5.04 -19.19 8.25
N TYR A 205 -4.44 -18.50 9.22
CA TYR A 205 -3.25 -17.67 8.98
C TYR A 205 -1.99 -18.51 8.81
N ALA A 206 -1.82 -19.57 9.60
CA ALA A 206 -0.69 -20.48 9.45
C ALA A 206 -0.66 -21.11 8.05
N ARG A 207 -1.82 -21.52 7.52
CA ARG A 207 -1.94 -22.03 6.14
C ARG A 207 -1.58 -20.98 5.09
N VAL A 208 -2.04 -19.74 5.25
CA VAL A 208 -1.68 -18.65 4.33
C VAL A 208 -0.18 -18.37 4.36
N ILE A 209 0.42 -18.26 5.54
CA ILE A 209 1.87 -18.04 5.72
C ILE A 209 2.67 -19.16 5.02
N VAL A 210 2.31 -20.42 5.27
CA VAL A 210 2.98 -21.57 4.68
C VAL A 210 2.77 -21.61 3.17
N ARG A 211 1.58 -21.29 2.67
CA ARG A 211 1.31 -21.29 1.22
C ARG A 211 2.06 -20.19 0.49
N LEU A 212 2.14 -19.00 1.06
CA LEU A 212 2.97 -17.91 0.55
C LEU A 212 4.45 -18.34 0.54
N ALA A 213 4.96 -18.92 1.62
CA ALA A 213 6.34 -19.40 1.66
C ALA A 213 6.62 -20.51 0.64
N ALA A 214 5.67 -21.42 0.44
CA ALA A 214 5.76 -22.49 -0.56
C ALA A 214 5.76 -21.95 -2.00
N GLU A 215 5.31 -20.71 -2.23
CA GLU A 215 5.40 -20.04 -3.53
C GLU A 215 6.74 -19.35 -3.78
N GLY A 216 7.67 -19.37 -2.81
CA GLY A 216 8.99 -18.75 -2.97
C GLY A 216 9.07 -17.36 -2.34
N TYR A 217 8.52 -17.18 -1.14
CA TYR A 217 8.64 -15.95 -0.37
C TYR A 217 9.18 -16.26 1.02
N VAL A 218 10.06 -15.42 1.57
CA VAL A 218 10.21 -15.36 3.02
C VAL A 218 8.99 -14.62 3.55
N VAL A 219 8.29 -15.16 4.56
CA VAL A 219 7.09 -14.56 5.12
C VAL A 219 7.33 -14.27 6.59
N PHE A 220 7.23 -13.01 7.01
CA PHE A 220 7.38 -12.57 8.39
C PHE A 220 6.03 -12.08 8.95
N ALA A 221 5.53 -12.73 9.99
CA ALA A 221 4.20 -12.47 10.55
C ALA A 221 4.29 -12.20 12.07
N PRO A 222 4.13 -10.95 12.52
CA PRO A 222 4.08 -10.62 13.94
C PRO A 222 2.75 -10.97 14.60
N PHE A 223 2.80 -11.25 15.91
CA PHE A 223 1.64 -11.38 16.78
C PHE A 223 1.28 -10.00 17.34
N HIS A 224 0.26 -9.35 16.78
CA HIS A 224 -0.17 -8.04 17.28
C HIS A 224 -0.70 -8.14 18.71
N ALA A 225 -1.51 -9.17 18.96
CA ALA A 225 -2.18 -9.43 20.22
C ALA A 225 -2.94 -8.20 20.74
N ASP A 226 -3.86 -7.71 19.90
CA ASP A 226 -4.62 -6.46 20.08
C ASP A 226 -5.36 -6.40 21.41
N ALA A 227 -5.81 -7.54 21.92
CA ALA A 227 -6.57 -7.63 23.17
C ALA A 227 -5.76 -7.18 24.41
N ARG A 228 -4.43 -7.05 24.28
CA ARG A 228 -3.56 -6.42 25.29
C ARG A 228 -3.73 -4.90 25.37
N TYR A 229 -4.24 -4.27 24.32
CA TYR A 229 -4.33 -2.82 24.18
C TYR A 229 -5.77 -2.32 24.11
N SER A 230 -6.68 -3.12 23.55
CA SER A 230 -8.11 -2.80 23.50
C SER A 230 -8.95 -4.06 23.61
N LYS A 231 -10.01 -4.04 24.43
CA LYS A 231 -10.88 -5.21 24.69
C LYS A 231 -11.91 -5.48 23.57
N VAL A 232 -11.72 -4.88 22.39
CA VAL A 232 -12.64 -5.03 21.26
C VAL A 232 -12.63 -6.47 20.76
N LYS A 233 -13.83 -7.02 20.57
CA LYS A 233 -14.05 -8.31 19.90
C LYS A 233 -14.63 -8.09 18.50
N LEU A 234 -14.49 -9.08 17.62
CA LEU A 234 -15.00 -9.01 16.24
C LEU A 234 -16.51 -8.72 16.16
N ASN A 235 -17.32 -9.26 17.06
CA ASN A 235 -18.76 -8.97 17.13
C ASN A 235 -19.07 -7.57 17.68
N ASN A 236 -18.14 -6.95 18.40
CA ASN A 236 -18.31 -5.62 19.00
C ASN A 236 -17.86 -4.51 18.03
N ILE A 237 -17.07 -4.80 17.00
CA ILE A 237 -16.61 -3.77 16.06
C ILE A 237 -17.72 -3.30 15.12
N SER A 238 -18.78 -4.10 14.93
CA SER A 238 -20.03 -3.69 14.27
C SER A 238 -21.03 -3.03 15.22
N ASP A 239 -20.79 -3.05 16.53
CA ASP A 239 -21.66 -2.41 17.53
C ASP A 239 -21.31 -0.92 17.66
N TYR A 240 -22.21 -0.10 17.12
CA TYR A 240 -22.10 1.35 17.10
C TYR A 240 -21.84 1.96 18.50
N PHE A 241 -22.53 1.49 19.54
CA PHE A 241 -22.38 2.06 20.89
C PHE A 241 -21.05 1.66 21.53
N TYR A 242 -20.58 0.44 21.27
CA TYR A 242 -19.29 -0.02 21.75
C TYR A 242 -18.13 0.72 21.07
N VAL A 243 -18.18 0.84 19.73
CA VAL A 243 -17.14 1.54 18.96
C VAL A 243 -17.02 3.00 19.38
N LEU A 244 -18.14 3.70 19.58
CA LEU A 244 -18.12 5.09 20.03
C LEU A 244 -17.59 5.24 21.46
N SER A 245 -17.98 4.37 22.38
CA SER A 245 -17.61 4.48 23.79
C SER A 245 -16.16 4.07 24.08
N GLN A 246 -15.54 3.26 23.23
CA GLN A 246 -14.16 2.78 23.40
C GLN A 246 -13.20 3.33 22.34
N TYR A 247 -13.64 4.30 21.53
CA TYR A 247 -12.93 4.74 20.34
C TYR A 247 -11.44 5.07 20.54
N PRO A 248 -11.02 5.81 21.59
CA PRO A 248 -9.61 6.11 21.81
C PRO A 248 -8.73 4.85 21.93
N GLU A 249 -9.21 3.80 22.62
CA GLU A 249 -8.49 2.54 22.75
C GLU A 249 -8.42 1.78 21.41
N ILE A 250 -9.50 1.84 20.61
CA ILE A 250 -9.54 1.22 19.28
C ILE A 250 -8.52 1.90 18.35
N ALA A 251 -8.55 3.23 18.29
CA ALA A 251 -7.64 4.02 17.48
C ALA A 251 -6.19 3.80 17.91
N GLU A 252 -5.91 3.79 19.22
CA GLU A 252 -4.58 3.49 19.74
C GLU A 252 -4.09 2.10 19.33
N MET A 253 -4.93 1.06 19.49
CA MET A 253 -4.61 -0.31 19.05
C MET A 253 -4.35 -0.39 17.54
N GLN A 254 -5.18 0.26 16.73
CA GLN A 254 -5.00 0.34 15.28
C GLN A 254 -3.70 1.05 14.89
N ALA A 255 -3.30 2.10 15.63
CA ALA A 255 -2.05 2.83 15.43
C ALA A 255 -0.81 2.03 15.86
N ILE A 256 -0.93 1.11 16.81
CA ILE A 256 0.19 0.26 17.24
C ILE A 256 0.56 -0.77 16.16
N ARG A 257 -0.42 -1.30 15.41
CA ARG A 257 -0.18 -2.30 14.34
C ARG A 257 0.86 -1.86 13.30
N PRO A 258 0.75 -0.70 12.63
CA PRO A 258 1.75 -0.27 11.65
C PRO A 258 3.12 0.06 12.27
N LEU A 259 3.20 0.48 13.54
CA LEU A 259 4.47 0.58 14.27
C LEU A 259 5.13 -0.79 14.40
N GLY A 260 4.36 -1.81 14.79
CA GLY A 260 4.81 -3.20 14.91
C GLY A 260 5.28 -3.79 13.58
N LEU A 261 4.63 -3.44 12.47
CA LEU A 261 5.04 -3.86 11.12
C LEU A 261 6.35 -3.19 10.70
N LYS A 262 6.47 -1.86 10.84
CA LYS A 262 7.67 -1.12 10.44
C LYS A 262 8.90 -1.54 11.25
N GLN A 263 8.78 -1.57 12.58
CA GLN A 263 9.88 -1.94 13.47
C GLN A 263 10.17 -3.45 13.42
N GLY A 264 9.17 -4.29 13.13
CA GLY A 264 9.38 -5.72 12.86
C GLY A 264 10.16 -5.96 11.57
N LEU A 265 9.89 -5.17 10.52
CA LEU A 265 10.68 -5.19 9.29
C LEU A 265 12.12 -4.73 9.53
N ASP A 266 12.34 -3.70 10.34
CA ASP A 266 13.70 -3.30 10.78
C ASP A 266 14.40 -4.45 11.50
N TYR A 267 13.69 -5.12 12.42
CA TYR A 267 14.21 -6.24 13.19
C TYR A 267 14.63 -7.41 12.29
N ILE A 268 13.75 -7.92 11.42
CA ILE A 268 14.07 -9.11 10.61
C ILE A 268 15.21 -8.82 9.62
N LEU A 269 15.29 -7.60 9.07
CA LEU A 269 16.38 -7.18 8.19
C LEU A 269 17.68 -6.86 8.94
N SER A 270 17.65 -6.73 10.27
CA SER A 270 18.86 -6.60 11.09
C SER A 270 19.55 -7.94 11.36
N LYS A 271 18.84 -9.05 11.15
CA LYS A 271 19.33 -10.41 11.41
C LYS A 271 20.10 -10.92 10.18
N PRO A 272 21.43 -11.14 10.27
CA PRO A 272 22.24 -11.55 9.12
C PRO A 272 21.72 -12.80 8.41
N GLU A 273 21.19 -13.75 9.18
CA GLU A 273 20.64 -15.01 8.68
C GLU A 273 19.39 -14.83 7.79
N TYR A 274 18.69 -13.70 7.88
CA TYR A 274 17.59 -13.33 6.99
C TYR A 274 18.01 -12.28 5.96
N ALA A 275 18.73 -11.25 6.38
CA ALA A 275 19.17 -10.14 5.54
C ALA A 275 20.04 -10.58 4.35
N ASN A 276 20.86 -11.62 4.53
CA ASN A 276 21.69 -12.17 3.46
C ASN A 276 20.88 -12.93 2.40
N THR A 277 19.69 -13.41 2.75
CA THR A 277 18.82 -14.22 1.87
C THR A 277 17.64 -13.45 1.29
N ILE A 278 17.31 -12.27 1.84
CA ILE A 278 16.17 -11.45 1.41
C ILE A 278 16.65 -10.38 0.44
N ASP A 279 15.94 -10.22 -0.68
CA ASP A 279 16.07 -9.05 -1.55
C ASP A 279 15.29 -7.88 -0.94
N ALA A 280 16.02 -6.92 -0.38
CA ALA A 280 15.43 -5.74 0.26
C ALA A 280 14.75 -4.78 -0.73
N ASP A 281 14.93 -4.95 -2.04
CA ASP A 281 14.19 -4.21 -3.08
C ASP A 281 12.92 -4.95 -3.55
N GLN A 282 12.60 -6.11 -2.95
CA GLN A 282 11.39 -6.90 -3.22
C GLN A 282 10.65 -7.27 -1.93
N ILE A 283 10.19 -6.25 -1.22
CA ILE A 283 9.38 -6.40 0.00
C ILE A 283 7.91 -6.15 -0.33
N ALA A 284 7.02 -7.08 -0.01
CA ALA A 284 5.58 -6.98 -0.14
C ALA A 284 4.87 -6.99 1.23
N GLY A 285 3.65 -6.46 1.24
CA GLY A 285 2.74 -6.55 2.38
C GLY A 285 1.57 -7.48 2.05
N PHE A 286 1.13 -8.28 3.01
CA PHE A 286 -0.14 -9.00 2.95
C PHE A 286 -0.94 -8.70 4.22
N GLY A 287 -2.16 -8.20 4.08
CA GLY A 287 -2.99 -7.82 5.22
C GLY A 287 -4.40 -8.36 5.11
N ALA A 288 -4.90 -9.06 6.12
CA ALA A 288 -6.29 -9.50 6.18
C ALA A 288 -7.10 -8.59 7.11
N SER A 289 -8.29 -8.13 6.71
CA SER A 289 -9.17 -7.33 7.58
C SER A 289 -8.44 -6.12 8.18
N LEU A 290 -8.36 -6.00 9.51
CA LEU A 290 -7.60 -4.95 10.21
C LEU A 290 -6.10 -4.96 9.87
N GLY A 291 -5.57 -6.10 9.42
CA GLY A 291 -4.24 -6.21 8.86
C GLY A 291 -4.08 -5.50 7.52
N GLY A 292 -5.11 -5.49 6.68
CA GLY A 292 -5.17 -4.69 5.45
C GLY A 292 -5.16 -3.19 5.75
N MET A 293 -5.92 -2.77 6.77
CA MET A 293 -5.87 -1.40 7.29
C MET A 293 -4.45 -1.04 7.74
N ALA A 294 -3.84 -1.90 8.56
CA ALA A 294 -2.49 -1.68 9.09
C ALA A 294 -1.44 -1.56 7.98
N MET A 295 -1.59 -2.28 6.86
CA MET A 295 -0.71 -2.14 5.71
C MET A 295 -0.84 -0.77 5.04
N MET A 296 -2.05 -0.22 4.90
CA MET A 296 -2.23 1.16 4.42
C MET A 296 -1.64 2.20 5.36
N LEU A 297 -1.83 2.03 6.66
CA LEU A 297 -1.23 2.91 7.67
C LEU A 297 0.30 2.82 7.67
N ALA A 298 0.88 1.64 7.44
CA ALA A 298 2.32 1.46 7.28
C ALA A 298 2.88 2.24 6.08
N GLN A 299 2.07 2.49 5.05
CA GLN A 299 2.44 3.30 3.88
C GLN A 299 2.23 4.81 4.07
N GLY A 300 1.80 5.25 5.25
CA GLY A 300 1.59 6.66 5.54
C GLY A 300 0.21 7.19 5.14
N ALA A 301 -0.79 6.32 5.00
CA ALA A 301 -2.19 6.74 5.03
C ALA A 301 -2.49 7.50 6.34
N THR A 302 -3.35 8.52 6.28
CA THR A 302 -3.86 9.18 7.49
C THR A 302 -4.99 8.35 8.09
N MET A 303 -4.92 8.15 9.40
CA MET A 303 -5.93 7.44 10.17
C MET A 303 -6.84 8.45 10.85
N THR A 304 -8.14 8.18 10.91
CA THR A 304 -9.04 8.88 11.82
C THR A 304 -8.68 8.50 13.26
N THR A 305 -8.37 9.47 14.12
CA THR A 305 -7.90 9.25 15.51
C THR A 305 -8.80 9.85 16.58
N SER A 306 -9.80 10.67 16.21
CA SER A 306 -10.82 11.15 17.16
C SER A 306 -12.23 11.05 16.60
N LEU A 307 -13.24 11.05 17.48
CA LEU A 307 -14.65 11.14 17.10
C LEU A 307 -14.98 12.46 16.37
N GLY A 308 -14.17 13.50 16.59
CA GLY A 308 -14.27 14.77 15.88
C GLY A 308 -13.60 14.78 14.51
N GLY A 309 -13.15 13.63 14.00
CA GLY A 309 -12.54 13.51 12.67
C GLY A 309 -11.08 13.96 12.60
N ALA A 310 -10.36 14.01 13.73
CA ALA A 310 -8.93 14.29 13.68
C ALA A 310 -8.21 13.20 12.89
N GLU A 311 -7.30 13.60 12.00
CA GLU A 311 -6.51 12.67 11.19
C GLU A 311 -5.03 12.74 11.55
N ARG A 312 -4.36 11.57 11.60
CA ARG A 312 -2.92 11.47 11.88
C ARG A 312 -2.25 10.48 10.95
N THR A 313 -1.06 10.81 10.47
CA THR A 313 -0.14 9.82 9.90
C THR A 313 0.64 9.18 11.04
N ILE A 314 0.53 7.87 11.19
CA ILE A 314 1.16 7.15 12.32
C ILE A 314 2.64 6.84 12.04
N VAL A 315 2.90 6.22 10.90
CA VAL A 315 4.24 5.91 10.38
C VAL A 315 4.22 5.97 8.86
N ARG A 316 5.40 5.88 8.25
CA ARG A 316 5.53 5.62 6.82
C ARG A 316 6.73 4.72 6.57
N ASP A 317 6.57 3.76 5.66
CA ASP A 317 7.58 2.80 5.28
C ASP A 317 7.57 2.55 3.77
N ASP A 318 8.47 3.21 3.04
CA ASP A 318 8.56 3.15 1.57
C ASP A 318 9.30 1.90 1.04
N ARG A 319 9.65 0.95 1.94
CA ARG A 319 10.29 -0.31 1.55
C ARG A 319 9.33 -1.26 0.84
N TYR A 320 8.03 -1.18 1.13
CA TYR A 320 7.02 -2.02 0.48
C TYR A 320 6.84 -1.63 -0.99
N LYS A 321 6.83 -2.64 -1.86
CA LYS A 321 6.74 -2.49 -3.32
C LYS A 321 5.40 -2.98 -3.88
N ALA A 322 4.69 -3.82 -3.16
CA ALA A 322 3.35 -4.26 -3.50
C ALA A 322 2.59 -4.65 -2.23
N ILE A 323 1.28 -4.39 -2.17
CA ILE A 323 0.45 -4.76 -1.03
C ILE A 323 -0.80 -5.50 -1.49
N VAL A 324 -1.08 -6.62 -0.84
CA VAL A 324 -2.33 -7.38 -0.99
C VAL A 324 -3.16 -7.21 0.27
N GLY A 325 -4.39 -6.75 0.11
CA GLY A 325 -5.41 -6.69 1.15
C GLY A 325 -6.50 -7.73 0.91
N TYR A 326 -6.60 -8.73 1.78
CA TYR A 326 -7.70 -9.70 1.79
C TYR A 326 -8.80 -9.22 2.75
N VAL A 327 -10.03 -9.12 2.27
CA VAL A 327 -11.18 -8.53 2.98
C VAL A 327 -10.81 -7.27 3.78
N PRO A 328 -10.10 -6.31 3.16
CA PRO A 328 -9.40 -5.27 3.92
C PRO A 328 -10.38 -4.35 4.63
N PHE A 329 -10.17 -4.11 5.92
CA PHE A 329 -11.02 -3.24 6.70
C PHE A 329 -10.69 -1.77 6.42
N SER A 330 -11.71 -0.97 6.11
CA SER A 330 -11.58 0.46 5.82
C SER A 330 -12.55 1.33 6.63
N GLY A 331 -12.97 0.84 7.80
CA GLY A 331 -13.94 1.52 8.65
C GLY A 331 -15.36 1.49 8.11
N TYR A 332 -16.27 2.10 8.86
CA TYR A 332 -17.70 2.16 8.56
C TYR A 332 -18.10 3.52 7.99
N SER A 333 -19.34 3.66 7.53
CA SER A 333 -19.87 4.94 7.02
C SER A 333 -19.88 6.03 8.10
N PHE A 334 -20.24 5.69 9.34
CA PHE A 334 -20.26 6.60 10.48
C PHE A 334 -18.88 6.87 11.06
N GLN A 335 -17.87 6.06 10.69
CA GLN A 335 -16.51 6.19 11.19
C GLN A 335 -15.51 5.61 10.19
N PRO A 336 -15.15 6.38 9.16
CA PRO A 336 -14.15 5.99 8.18
C PRO A 336 -12.80 5.71 8.85
N ALA A 337 -12.08 4.70 8.35
CA ALA A 337 -10.72 4.41 8.82
C ALA A 337 -9.72 5.52 8.42
N PHE A 338 -9.91 6.09 7.23
CA PHE A 338 -8.95 6.98 6.59
C PHE A 338 -9.55 8.35 6.28
N GLY A 339 -10.12 9.01 7.29
CA GLY A 339 -10.76 10.31 7.10
C GLY A 339 -12.03 10.26 6.25
N ASP A 340 -12.63 11.43 6.03
CA ASP A 340 -13.87 11.54 5.28
C ASP A 340 -13.76 10.88 3.89
N SER A 341 -14.71 10.01 3.58
CA SER A 341 -14.74 9.23 2.33
C SER A 341 -13.46 8.42 2.03
N ASN A 342 -12.74 7.99 3.07
CA ASN A 342 -11.47 7.23 2.98
C ASN A 342 -10.37 7.93 2.18
N GLN A 343 -10.39 9.26 2.10
CA GLN A 343 -9.44 10.04 1.31
C GLN A 343 -8.03 10.09 1.90
N GLY A 344 -7.85 9.67 3.14
CA GLY A 344 -6.57 9.59 3.85
C GLY A 344 -5.54 8.64 3.21
N VAL A 345 -5.98 7.76 2.28
CA VAL A 345 -5.08 6.88 1.53
C VAL A 345 -4.58 7.49 0.20
N LYS A 346 -5.04 8.69 -0.19
CA LYS A 346 -4.65 9.35 -1.46
C LYS A 346 -3.15 9.41 -1.72
N ARG A 347 -2.36 9.47 -0.65
CA ARG A 347 -0.90 9.58 -0.70
C ARG A 347 -0.18 8.24 -0.82
N VAL A 348 -0.91 7.13 -0.69
CA VAL A 348 -0.37 5.78 -0.82
C VAL A 348 -0.26 5.47 -2.31
N ARG A 349 0.99 5.31 -2.76
CA ARG A 349 1.35 5.06 -4.16
C ARG A 349 1.83 3.63 -4.44
N VAL A 350 2.13 2.86 -3.40
CA VAL A 350 2.50 1.45 -3.59
C VAL A 350 1.34 0.73 -4.29
N PRO A 351 1.61 -0.10 -5.32
CA PRO A 351 0.61 -0.94 -5.94
C PRO A 351 -0.20 -1.70 -4.89
N TYR A 352 -1.52 -1.65 -5.02
CA TYR A 352 -2.43 -2.30 -4.08
C TYR A 352 -3.44 -3.18 -4.80
N LEU A 353 -3.56 -4.42 -4.35
CA LEU A 353 -4.62 -5.34 -4.72
C LEU A 353 -5.54 -5.56 -3.52
N GLY A 354 -6.80 -5.17 -3.63
CA GLY A 354 -7.85 -5.59 -2.72
C GLY A 354 -8.60 -6.82 -3.26
N ILE A 355 -8.85 -7.80 -2.39
CA ILE A 355 -9.71 -8.95 -2.66
C ILE A 355 -10.83 -8.92 -1.62
N GLY A 356 -12.08 -8.67 -2.02
CA GLY A 356 -13.23 -8.52 -1.13
C GLY A 356 -14.35 -9.51 -1.43
N GLY A 357 -15.23 -9.76 -0.46
CA GLY A 357 -16.34 -10.71 -0.61
C GLY A 357 -17.70 -10.02 -0.66
N THR A 358 -18.60 -10.45 -1.56
CA THR A 358 -19.91 -9.78 -1.73
C THR A 358 -20.89 -10.02 -0.59
N ALA A 359 -20.62 -11.03 0.26
CA ALA A 359 -21.37 -11.31 1.49
C ALA A 359 -20.62 -10.82 2.76
N ASP A 360 -19.56 -10.01 2.61
CA ASP A 360 -18.82 -9.48 3.75
C ASP A 360 -19.57 -8.33 4.44
N ILE A 361 -20.05 -8.60 5.65
CA ILE A 361 -20.74 -7.63 6.50
C ILE A 361 -19.82 -6.93 7.50
N VAL A 362 -18.58 -7.39 7.66
CA VAL A 362 -17.60 -6.85 8.61
C VAL A 362 -16.76 -5.76 7.96
N ALA A 363 -16.31 -5.99 6.72
CA ALA A 363 -15.62 -5.04 5.87
C ALA A 363 -16.42 -4.80 4.58
N PRO A 364 -17.48 -3.98 4.62
CA PRO A 364 -18.39 -3.81 3.49
C PRO A 364 -17.68 -3.36 2.21
N ILE A 365 -17.98 -4.04 1.08
CA ILE A 365 -17.38 -3.75 -0.23
C ILE A 365 -17.42 -2.28 -0.60
N SER A 366 -18.51 -1.57 -0.30
CA SER A 366 -18.65 -0.15 -0.64
C SER A 366 -17.57 0.72 0.01
N ARG A 367 -17.17 0.40 1.24
CA ARG A 367 -16.12 1.11 1.98
C ARG A 367 -14.74 0.76 1.43
N THR A 368 -14.52 -0.52 1.16
CA THR A 368 -13.30 -1.03 0.55
C THR A 368 -13.08 -0.42 -0.84
N SER A 369 -14.12 -0.35 -1.68
CA SER A 369 -14.05 0.27 -3.01
C SER A 369 -13.66 1.74 -2.91
N GLN A 370 -14.31 2.51 -2.02
CA GLN A 370 -13.98 3.93 -1.79
C GLN A 370 -12.52 4.12 -1.38
N MET A 371 -11.99 3.27 -0.48
CA MET A 371 -10.59 3.31 -0.09
C MET A 371 -9.68 3.03 -1.29
N ILE A 372 -9.92 1.96 -2.04
CA ILE A 372 -9.06 1.56 -3.16
C ILE A 372 -9.11 2.62 -4.27
N GLU A 373 -10.29 3.12 -4.61
CA GLU A 373 -10.50 4.21 -5.57
C GLU A 373 -9.75 5.49 -5.18
N ALA A 374 -9.58 5.77 -3.89
CA ALA A 374 -8.86 6.94 -3.43
C ALA A 374 -7.33 6.82 -3.57
N LEU A 375 -6.76 5.63 -3.73
CA LEU A 375 -5.30 5.45 -3.82
C LEU A 375 -4.67 6.21 -5.00
N GLY A 376 -3.48 6.77 -4.77
CA GLY A 376 -2.73 7.55 -5.77
C GLY A 376 -1.83 6.69 -6.68
N GLY A 377 -1.63 5.42 -6.34
CA GLY A 377 -0.82 4.46 -7.09
C GLY A 377 -1.62 3.55 -8.02
N SER A 378 -0.95 2.53 -8.56
CA SER A 378 -1.63 1.40 -9.21
C SER A 378 -2.56 0.70 -8.21
N LYS A 379 -3.79 0.45 -8.61
CA LYS A 379 -4.85 -0.04 -7.72
C LYS A 379 -5.76 -1.02 -8.43
N TYR A 380 -6.09 -2.10 -7.73
CA TYR A 380 -6.90 -3.19 -8.24
C TYR A 380 -7.86 -3.63 -7.16
N PHE A 381 -9.11 -3.87 -7.55
CA PHE A 381 -10.11 -4.45 -6.65
C PHE A 381 -10.80 -5.62 -7.35
N VAL A 382 -10.69 -6.79 -6.73
CA VAL A 382 -11.34 -8.01 -7.13
C VAL A 382 -12.37 -8.38 -6.08
N THR A 383 -13.55 -8.80 -6.51
CA THR A 383 -14.60 -9.31 -5.64
C THR A 383 -14.85 -10.77 -5.90
N ILE A 384 -15.05 -11.56 -4.84
CA ILE A 384 -15.48 -12.95 -4.91
C ILE A 384 -16.95 -13.03 -4.48
N GLN A 385 -17.78 -13.60 -5.36
CA GLN A 385 -19.21 -13.71 -5.13
C GLN A 385 -19.52 -14.61 -3.91
N ASP A 386 -20.46 -14.16 -3.08
CA ASP A 386 -20.96 -14.82 -1.87
C ASP A 386 -19.88 -15.13 -0.82
N MET A 387 -18.69 -14.55 -0.96
CA MET A 387 -17.61 -14.72 0.02
C MET A 387 -17.92 -13.89 1.28
N PRO A 388 -17.95 -14.51 2.47
CA PRO A 388 -18.08 -13.81 3.74
C PRO A 388 -16.74 -13.18 4.16
N HIS A 389 -16.66 -12.63 5.38
CA HIS A 389 -15.41 -12.04 5.88
C HIS A 389 -14.29 -13.07 6.15
N GLY A 390 -14.65 -14.27 6.62
CA GLY A 390 -13.69 -15.33 6.94
C GLY A 390 -13.15 -16.01 5.68
N LEU A 391 -11.95 -16.61 5.78
CA LEU A 391 -11.40 -17.40 4.70
C LEU A 391 -12.20 -18.70 4.53
N ARG A 392 -12.76 -18.94 3.33
CA ARG A 392 -13.29 -20.27 2.98
C ARG A 392 -12.26 -21.02 2.14
N VAL A 393 -12.15 -22.32 2.38
CA VAL A 393 -11.27 -23.19 1.60
C VAL A 393 -11.56 -23.12 0.11
N GLN A 394 -12.82 -22.95 -0.28
CA GLN A 394 -13.26 -22.86 -1.68
C GLN A 394 -12.78 -21.60 -2.42
N ASP A 395 -12.49 -20.50 -1.70
CA ASP A 395 -12.05 -19.22 -2.29
C ASP A 395 -10.51 -19.08 -2.30
N ALA A 396 -9.82 -20.03 -1.66
CA ALA A 396 -8.36 -20.03 -1.57
C ALA A 396 -7.67 -20.05 -2.95
N PRO A 397 -8.14 -20.80 -3.98
CA PRO A 397 -7.53 -20.76 -5.30
C PRO A 397 -7.51 -19.35 -5.90
N GLU A 398 -8.61 -18.60 -5.82
CA GLU A 398 -8.73 -17.23 -6.34
C GLU A 398 -7.87 -16.26 -5.52
N LEU A 399 -7.91 -16.37 -4.18
CA LEU A 399 -7.06 -15.58 -3.28
C LEU A 399 -5.59 -15.70 -3.69
N PHE A 400 -5.08 -16.93 -3.80
CA PHE A 400 -3.68 -17.17 -4.12
C PHE A 400 -3.36 -16.85 -5.58
N GLY A 401 -4.27 -17.15 -6.52
CA GLY A 401 -4.10 -16.82 -7.93
C GLY A 401 -3.88 -15.33 -8.14
N TRP A 402 -4.80 -14.50 -7.64
CA TRP A 402 -4.69 -13.04 -7.73
C TRP A 402 -3.46 -12.52 -6.99
N THR A 403 -3.20 -13.02 -5.78
CA THR A 403 -2.03 -12.61 -5.00
C THR A 403 -0.74 -12.87 -5.77
N PHE A 404 -0.53 -14.06 -6.32
CA PHE A 404 0.73 -14.39 -6.99
C PHE A 404 0.87 -13.71 -8.35
N ALA A 405 -0.20 -13.57 -9.12
CA ALA A 405 -0.16 -12.83 -10.38
C ALA A 405 0.16 -11.35 -10.14
N PHE A 406 -0.44 -10.75 -9.11
CA PHE A 406 -0.17 -9.36 -8.72
C PHE A 406 1.25 -9.18 -8.21
N LEU A 407 1.71 -10.03 -7.29
CA LEU A 407 3.07 -9.93 -6.75
C LEU A 407 4.11 -10.14 -7.84
N LYS A 408 3.91 -11.08 -8.77
CA LYS A 408 4.79 -11.25 -9.93
C LYS A 408 4.87 -9.97 -10.76
N ALA A 409 3.72 -9.36 -11.07
CA ALA A 409 3.68 -8.12 -11.85
C ALA A 409 4.34 -6.91 -11.15
N HIS A 410 4.20 -6.78 -9.83
CA HIS A 410 4.59 -5.55 -9.11
C HIS A 410 5.86 -5.65 -8.26
N LEU A 411 6.31 -6.86 -7.91
CA LEU A 411 7.64 -7.05 -7.31
C LEU A 411 8.73 -7.14 -8.38
N GLY A 412 8.41 -7.64 -9.58
CA GLY A 412 9.29 -7.55 -10.74
C GLY A 412 9.35 -6.13 -11.32
N ARG A 413 10.27 -5.91 -12.26
CA ARG A 413 10.32 -4.70 -13.11
C ARG A 413 9.90 -4.95 -14.56
N SER A 414 9.31 -6.13 -14.82
CA SER A 414 8.90 -6.54 -16.17
C SER A 414 7.64 -5.80 -16.61
N GLN A 415 7.77 -4.96 -17.63
CA GLN A 415 6.61 -4.32 -18.28
C GLN A 415 5.63 -5.38 -18.81
N ALA A 416 6.14 -6.48 -19.37
CA ALA A 416 5.32 -7.55 -19.94
C ALA A 416 4.48 -8.27 -18.88
N GLU A 417 5.04 -8.54 -17.69
CA GLU A 417 4.29 -9.16 -16.59
C GLU A 417 3.19 -8.23 -16.06
N ARG A 418 3.46 -6.92 -15.97
CA ARG A 418 2.45 -5.92 -15.62
C ARG A 418 1.33 -5.85 -16.65
N VAL A 419 1.66 -5.87 -17.94
CA VAL A 419 0.67 -5.90 -19.02
C VAL A 419 -0.16 -7.18 -18.96
N GLY A 420 0.47 -8.35 -18.83
CA GLY A 420 -0.25 -9.62 -18.73
C GLY A 420 -1.18 -9.69 -17.51
N PHE A 421 -0.76 -9.16 -16.34
CA PHE A 421 -1.64 -9.04 -15.18
C PHE A 421 -2.85 -8.14 -15.45
N ASN A 422 -2.67 -7.06 -16.20
CA ASN A 422 -3.76 -6.15 -16.58
C ASN A 422 -4.70 -6.72 -17.64
N GLU A 423 -4.38 -7.85 -18.25
CA GLU A 423 -5.26 -8.59 -19.15
C GLU A 423 -6.08 -9.66 -18.42
N LEU A 424 -5.67 -10.05 -17.21
CA LEU A 424 -6.42 -11.02 -16.39
C LEU A 424 -7.78 -10.46 -16.01
N THR A 425 -8.82 -11.26 -16.19
CA THR A 425 -10.20 -10.91 -15.82
C THR A 425 -10.71 -11.73 -14.63
N ASN A 426 -10.27 -12.98 -14.54
CA ASN A 426 -10.67 -13.94 -13.52
C ASN A 426 -9.71 -15.14 -13.50
N PHE A 427 -9.79 -15.96 -12.45
CA PHE A 427 -9.17 -17.28 -12.38
C PHE A 427 -10.22 -18.38 -12.64
N ALA A 428 -9.82 -19.48 -13.26
CA ALA A 428 -10.66 -20.68 -13.41
C ALA A 428 -10.60 -21.54 -12.14
N GLY A 429 -10.98 -20.97 -10.99
CA GLY A 429 -11.18 -21.73 -9.76
C GLY A 429 -12.67 -22.04 -9.54
N ASN A 430 -13.05 -22.25 -8.28
CA ASN A 430 -14.42 -22.64 -7.90
C ASN A 430 -15.30 -21.44 -7.55
N ALA A 431 -14.73 -20.27 -7.32
CA ALA A 431 -15.45 -19.07 -6.94
C ALA A 431 -15.59 -18.10 -8.13
N ASP A 432 -16.70 -17.35 -8.18
CA ASP A 432 -16.93 -16.31 -9.19
C ASP A 432 -16.21 -15.02 -8.76
N ASP A 433 -14.99 -14.84 -9.27
CA ASP A 433 -14.16 -13.67 -9.06
C ASP A 433 -14.30 -12.65 -10.20
N ARG A 434 -14.42 -11.37 -9.83
CA ARG A 434 -14.64 -10.28 -10.79
C ARG A 434 -13.78 -9.08 -10.46
N VAL A 435 -13.11 -8.54 -11.47
CA VAL A 435 -12.41 -7.26 -11.37
C VAL A 435 -13.44 -6.12 -11.35
N GLN A 436 -13.53 -5.41 -10.22
CA GLN A 436 -14.42 -4.25 -10.06
C GLN A 436 -13.73 -2.93 -10.41
N LEU A 437 -12.45 -2.81 -10.06
CA LEU A 437 -11.66 -1.60 -10.28
C LEU A 437 -10.27 -2.00 -10.76
N ARG A 438 -9.76 -1.25 -11.73
CA ARG A 438 -8.38 -1.34 -12.20
C ARG A 438 -7.88 0.03 -12.63
N THR A 439 -6.75 0.45 -12.08
CA THR A 439 -5.96 1.57 -12.58
C THR A 439 -4.49 1.17 -12.49
N THR A 440 -3.76 1.25 -13.59
CA THR A 440 -2.34 0.89 -13.62
C THR A 440 -1.51 2.06 -14.10
N LEU A 441 -0.53 2.44 -13.29
CA LEU A 441 0.50 3.37 -13.73
C LEU A 441 1.43 2.69 -14.76
N PRO A 442 2.02 3.44 -15.70
CA PRO A 442 2.90 2.86 -16.70
C PRO A 442 4.26 2.40 -16.15
N TRP A 443 4.52 2.61 -14.86
CA TRP A 443 5.73 2.21 -14.13
C TRP A 443 5.36 1.52 -12.80
N GLY A 444 6.29 0.75 -12.24
CA GLY A 444 6.12 0.09 -10.93
C GLY A 444 6.65 0.94 -9.76
N SER A 445 6.31 0.57 -8.52
CA SER A 445 6.86 1.20 -7.31
C SER A 445 8.39 1.11 -7.21
N ARG A 446 8.98 0.03 -7.75
CA ARG A 446 10.44 -0.14 -7.87
C ARG A 446 11.07 0.77 -8.91
N ASP A 447 10.29 1.41 -9.77
CA ASP A 447 10.77 2.41 -10.73
C ASP A 447 10.63 3.84 -10.18
N GLU A 448 9.75 4.04 -9.19
CA GLU A 448 9.57 5.32 -8.50
C GLU A 448 10.72 5.65 -7.55
N MET A 449 10.97 6.94 -7.39
CA MET A 449 11.83 7.50 -6.36
C MET A 449 11.16 8.72 -5.74
N GLU A 450 10.85 8.65 -4.46
CA GLU A 450 10.34 9.81 -3.73
C GLU A 450 11.43 10.87 -3.62
N VAL A 451 11.07 12.11 -3.95
CA VAL A 451 11.88 13.30 -3.72
C VAL A 451 11.32 14.04 -2.52
N VAL A 452 12.19 14.41 -1.59
CA VAL A 452 11.87 15.12 -0.35
C VAL A 452 12.52 16.49 -0.38
N GLU A 453 11.78 17.52 0.04
CA GLU A 453 12.32 18.86 0.26
C GLU A 453 12.76 19.06 1.73
N TYR A 454 13.94 19.64 1.89
CA TYR A 454 14.52 20.10 3.14
C TYR A 454 14.66 21.62 3.16
N TYR A 455 14.38 22.21 4.30
CA TYR A 455 14.74 23.57 4.67
C TYR A 455 16.05 23.55 5.47
N ILE A 456 16.99 24.41 5.07
CA ILE A 456 18.32 24.56 5.64
C ILE A 456 18.29 25.76 6.59
N LYS A 457 18.31 25.51 7.90
CA LYS A 457 18.01 26.51 8.93
C LYS A 457 19.02 27.65 8.98
N SER A 458 20.31 27.36 8.82
CA SER A 458 21.37 28.37 8.95
C SER A 458 21.33 29.46 7.86
N VAL A 459 20.83 29.12 6.66
CA VAL A 459 20.86 29.99 5.48
C VAL A 459 19.48 30.27 4.89
N GLY A 460 18.42 29.69 5.44
CA GLY A 460 17.05 29.88 4.97
C GLY A 460 16.78 29.34 3.56
N LYS A 461 17.50 28.31 3.12
CA LYS A 461 17.43 27.76 1.75
C LYS A 461 16.66 26.45 1.68
N PHE A 462 16.21 26.09 0.48
CA PHE A 462 15.57 24.81 0.19
C PHE A 462 16.48 23.91 -0.65
N PHE A 463 16.41 22.62 -0.38
CA PHE A 463 17.10 21.57 -1.12
C PHE A 463 16.17 20.38 -1.32
N ILE A 464 16.18 19.79 -2.51
CA ILE A 464 15.43 18.56 -2.79
C ILE A 464 16.39 17.41 -3.07
N THR A 465 16.04 16.20 -2.63
CA THR A 465 16.74 14.99 -3.03
C THR A 465 15.82 13.77 -2.96
N GLY A 466 16.03 12.83 -3.86
CA GLY A 466 15.44 11.49 -3.77
C GLY A 466 16.46 10.40 -3.47
N LEU A 467 17.75 10.74 -3.34
CA LEU A 467 18.79 9.75 -3.10
C LEU A 467 18.72 9.26 -1.64
N PRO A 468 18.53 7.95 -1.39
CA PRO A 468 18.36 7.43 -0.03
C PRO A 468 19.54 7.77 0.91
N ALA A 469 20.77 7.81 0.38
CA ALA A 469 21.95 8.17 1.13
C ALA A 469 21.96 9.65 1.56
N GLU A 470 21.53 10.55 0.68
CA GLU A 470 21.43 11.98 1.01
C GLU A 470 20.30 12.22 2.01
N VAL A 471 19.11 11.65 1.76
CA VAL A 471 17.98 11.69 2.70
C VAL A 471 18.41 11.22 4.09
N LYS A 472 19.09 10.07 4.18
CA LYS A 472 19.61 9.53 5.45
C LYS A 472 20.62 10.49 6.12
N ALA A 473 21.52 11.08 5.35
CA ALA A 473 22.51 12.01 5.87
C ALA A 473 21.86 13.29 6.42
N LEU A 474 20.90 13.87 5.70
CA LEU A 474 20.20 15.09 6.10
C LEU A 474 19.31 14.85 7.33
N ASP A 475 18.59 13.72 7.38
CA ASP A 475 17.77 13.34 8.54
C ASP A 475 18.60 13.12 9.81
N SER A 476 19.88 12.79 9.68
CA SER A 476 20.79 12.64 10.82
C SER A 476 21.23 13.96 11.46
N LEU A 477 20.91 15.10 10.83
CA LEU A 477 21.31 16.45 11.23
C LEU A 477 20.09 17.39 11.44
N PRO A 478 19.15 17.07 12.35
CA PRO A 478 17.89 17.81 12.51
C PRO A 478 18.07 19.25 13.06
N SER A 479 19.24 19.58 13.62
CA SER A 479 19.57 20.94 14.03
C SER A 479 19.82 21.88 12.84
N GLU A 480 20.17 21.33 11.68
CA GLU A 480 20.47 22.09 10.46
C GLU A 480 19.39 21.91 9.39
N PHE A 481 18.96 20.67 9.17
CA PHE A 481 18.02 20.32 8.10
C PHE A 481 16.66 19.94 8.67
N GLU A 482 15.61 20.46 8.05
CA GLU A 482 14.23 20.14 8.41
C GLU A 482 13.45 19.76 7.17
N ARG A 483 12.85 18.56 7.16
CA ARG A 483 11.92 18.19 6.09
C ARG A 483 10.74 19.15 6.11
N THR A 484 10.46 19.82 4.99
CA THR A 484 9.33 20.76 4.89
C THR A 484 7.98 20.03 4.84
N GLY A 485 8.03 18.72 4.58
CA GLY A 485 6.92 17.84 4.24
C GLY A 485 6.57 17.81 2.75
N LEU A 486 7.24 18.60 1.89
CA LEU A 486 6.95 18.64 0.46
C LEU A 486 7.63 17.45 -0.19
N ARG A 487 6.88 16.74 -1.03
CA ARG A 487 7.31 15.53 -1.70
C ARG A 487 6.61 15.35 -3.03
N PHE A 488 7.27 14.64 -3.94
CA PHE A 488 6.73 14.20 -5.23
C PHE A 488 7.48 12.94 -5.69
N ALA A 489 6.88 12.15 -6.59
CA ALA A 489 7.49 10.93 -7.11
C ALA A 489 8.19 11.23 -8.44
N THR A 490 9.51 11.03 -8.48
CA THR A 490 10.28 10.95 -9.72
C THR A 490 10.55 9.48 -10.04
N HIS A 491 11.49 9.20 -10.94
CA HIS A 491 11.91 7.85 -11.27
C HIS A 491 13.39 7.66 -10.97
N ARG A 492 13.76 6.43 -10.64
CA ARG A 492 15.15 6.02 -10.48
C ARG A 492 15.91 6.12 -11.80
N LEU A 493 17.24 6.22 -11.75
CA LEU A 493 18.10 6.30 -12.94
C LEU A 493 18.03 5.07 -13.83
N ASP A 494 17.76 3.91 -13.25
CA ASP A 494 17.62 2.63 -13.92
C ASP A 494 16.17 2.34 -14.38
N ALA A 495 15.24 3.28 -14.16
CA ALA A 495 13.85 3.13 -14.60
C ALA A 495 13.72 3.25 -16.13
N PRO A 496 12.81 2.48 -16.75
CA PRO A 496 12.59 2.54 -18.20
C PRO A 496 11.88 3.82 -18.66
N VAL A 497 11.36 4.62 -17.72
CA VAL A 497 10.55 5.82 -17.99
C VAL A 497 11.27 7.11 -17.57
N GLY A 498 10.80 8.24 -18.11
CA GLY A 498 11.34 9.57 -17.83
C GLY A 498 12.65 9.88 -18.55
N SER A 499 13.08 11.14 -18.47
CA SER A 499 14.35 11.64 -18.98
C SER A 499 15.33 11.86 -17.83
N ASN A 500 16.63 11.67 -18.08
CA ASN A 500 17.68 11.97 -17.09
C ASN A 500 17.59 13.44 -16.67
N MET A 501 17.53 13.69 -15.35
CA MET A 501 17.55 15.02 -14.79
C MET A 501 18.98 15.41 -14.44
N CYS A 502 19.52 16.46 -15.06
CA CYS A 502 20.82 17.01 -14.67
C CYS A 502 20.70 17.73 -13.33
N ARG A 503 21.68 17.53 -12.45
CA ARG A 503 21.84 18.25 -11.18
C ARG A 503 23.14 19.05 -11.23
N PHE A 504 23.03 20.35 -10.97
CA PHE A 504 24.18 21.23 -10.84
C PHE A 504 24.19 21.87 -9.46
N TRP A 505 25.36 21.92 -8.83
CA TRP A 505 25.59 22.83 -7.72
C TRP A 505 26.23 24.11 -8.28
N ALA A 506 25.43 25.17 -8.33
CA ALA A 506 25.90 26.50 -8.69
C ALA A 506 26.54 27.14 -7.46
N ASN A 507 27.86 27.35 -7.51
CA ASN A 507 28.64 27.96 -6.44
C ASN A 507 29.81 28.77 -7.02
N ASP A 508 29.84 30.08 -6.72
CA ASP A 508 30.93 30.98 -7.13
C ASP A 508 31.89 31.34 -5.97
N GLY A 509 31.70 30.74 -4.79
CA GLY A 509 32.48 31.04 -3.59
C GLY A 509 32.18 32.39 -2.95
N ALA A 510 31.21 33.14 -3.48
CA ALA A 510 30.85 34.48 -3.01
C ALA A 510 29.35 34.59 -2.72
N ARG A 511 28.50 34.63 -3.75
CA ARG A 511 27.07 34.92 -3.63
C ARG A 511 26.19 33.78 -4.16
N ILE A 512 26.63 33.09 -5.21
CA ILE A 512 25.86 31.99 -5.81
C ILE A 512 26.03 30.76 -4.94
N ASN A 513 24.92 30.19 -4.46
CA ASN A 513 24.90 28.90 -3.79
C ASN A 513 23.50 28.29 -3.87
N THR A 514 23.24 27.51 -4.93
CA THR A 514 21.96 26.86 -5.17
C THR A 514 22.13 25.56 -5.95
N HIS A 515 21.21 24.62 -5.76
CA HIS A 515 21.11 23.46 -6.64
C HIS A 515 20.14 23.76 -7.78
N PHE A 516 20.47 23.30 -8.97
CA PHE A 516 19.63 23.39 -10.16
C PHE A 516 19.37 22.00 -10.72
N TYR A 517 18.11 21.76 -11.06
CA TYR A 517 17.57 20.52 -11.61
C TYR A 517 16.79 20.82 -12.89
N SER A 518 17.06 20.08 -13.96
CA SER A 518 16.28 20.15 -15.20
C SER A 518 16.37 18.86 -16.00
N VAL A 519 15.27 18.49 -16.66
CA VAL A 519 15.24 17.43 -17.68
C VAL A 519 15.38 17.99 -19.10
N ILE A 520 15.53 19.31 -19.23
CA ILE A 520 15.60 20.01 -20.51
C ILE A 520 17.05 20.02 -20.99
N PRO A 521 17.38 19.41 -22.14
CA PRO A 521 18.77 19.31 -22.60
C PRO A 521 19.48 20.66 -22.78
N SER A 522 18.75 21.70 -23.21
CA SER A 522 19.30 23.05 -23.38
C SER A 522 19.71 23.69 -22.06
N ASP A 523 18.93 23.51 -21.00
CA ASP A 523 19.28 24.00 -19.65
C ASP A 523 20.59 23.36 -19.19
N CYS A 524 20.69 22.03 -19.34
CA CYS A 524 21.86 21.27 -18.92
C CYS A 524 23.11 21.67 -19.71
N ALA A 525 22.99 21.88 -21.03
CA ALA A 525 24.10 22.33 -21.87
C ALA A 525 24.58 23.74 -21.51
N LEU A 526 23.64 24.66 -21.23
CA LEU A 526 23.94 26.02 -20.81
C LEU A 526 24.75 26.06 -19.51
N LEU A 527 24.30 25.32 -18.49
CA LEU A 527 24.95 25.29 -17.18
C LEU A 527 26.31 24.60 -17.24
N LYS A 528 26.44 23.53 -18.03
CA LYS A 528 27.72 22.85 -18.25
C LYS A 528 28.80 23.77 -18.84
N ALA A 529 28.41 24.82 -19.56
CA ALA A 529 29.34 25.81 -20.11
C ALA A 529 29.80 26.88 -19.10
N GLN A 530 29.26 26.89 -17.87
CA GLN A 530 29.56 27.92 -16.86
C GLN A 530 30.61 27.44 -15.86
N SER A 531 31.62 28.27 -15.58
CA SER A 531 32.69 27.92 -14.63
C SER A 531 32.23 27.85 -13.18
N TRP A 532 31.12 28.52 -12.84
CA TRP A 532 30.52 28.55 -11.50
C TRP A 532 29.50 27.42 -11.27
N ALA A 533 29.20 26.61 -12.29
CA ALA A 533 28.25 25.50 -12.19
C ALA A 533 29.00 24.17 -12.17
N ARG A 534 29.02 23.51 -11.02
CA ARG A 534 29.56 22.16 -10.89
C ARG A 534 28.51 21.15 -11.33
N ASP A 535 28.81 20.39 -12.40
CA ASP A 535 28.00 19.25 -12.82
C ASP A 535 28.12 18.11 -11.80
N GLU A 536 26.99 17.72 -11.22
CA GLU A 536 26.90 16.58 -10.28
C GLU A 536 26.28 15.34 -10.94
N GLY A 537 26.06 15.40 -12.25
CA GLY A 537 25.50 14.31 -13.06
C GLY A 537 23.98 14.22 -12.96
N SER A 538 23.46 13.04 -13.28
CA SER A 538 22.04 12.74 -13.12
C SER A 538 21.81 11.92 -11.87
N VAL A 539 20.92 12.39 -11.00
CA VAL A 539 20.57 11.70 -9.74
C VAL A 539 19.17 11.08 -9.77
N MET A 540 18.35 11.48 -10.73
CA MET A 540 16.99 11.00 -10.92
C MET A 540 16.52 11.18 -12.37
N ARG A 541 15.40 10.56 -12.71
CA ARG A 541 14.69 10.76 -13.97
C ARG A 541 13.32 11.37 -13.70
N ALA A 542 12.84 12.25 -14.57
CA ALA A 542 11.49 12.79 -14.49
C ALA A 542 10.89 12.91 -15.89
N GLN A 543 9.57 12.96 -15.98
CA GLN A 543 8.91 13.02 -17.28
C GLN A 543 8.99 14.45 -17.84
N PRO A 544 9.30 14.64 -19.13
CA PRO A 544 9.25 15.97 -19.74
C PRO A 544 7.80 16.44 -19.89
N LEU A 545 7.62 17.76 -20.00
CA LEU A 545 6.35 18.34 -20.42
C LEU A 545 6.06 17.93 -21.87
N LEU A 546 4.83 17.50 -22.14
CA LEU A 546 4.33 17.20 -23.48
C LEU A 546 3.79 18.49 -24.11
N GLN A 547 4.30 18.82 -25.30
CA GLN A 547 3.79 19.93 -26.09
C GLN A 547 3.08 19.38 -27.33
N THR A 548 1.76 19.51 -27.38
CA THR A 548 0.97 19.15 -28.56
C THR A 548 0.96 20.31 -29.55
N VAL A 549 1.52 20.10 -30.73
CA VAL A 549 1.44 21.05 -31.84
C VAL A 549 0.17 20.72 -32.64
N THR A 550 -0.91 21.43 -32.37
CA THR A 550 -2.19 21.29 -33.11
C THR A 550 -2.42 22.50 -34.01
N LEU A 551 -2.94 22.27 -35.22
CA LEU A 551 -3.45 23.32 -36.10
C LEU A 551 -4.97 23.47 -35.90
N PRO A 552 -5.51 24.70 -35.82
CA PRO A 552 -4.82 25.99 -35.90
C PRO A 552 -4.25 26.46 -34.54
N VAL A 553 -3.26 27.34 -34.61
CA VAL A 553 -2.63 28.04 -33.47
C VAL A 553 -3.69 28.90 -32.74
N PRO A 554 -3.67 28.97 -31.39
CA PRO A 554 -2.57 28.64 -30.48
C PRO A 554 -2.52 27.17 -30.03
N ALA A 555 -1.31 26.63 -29.97
CA ALA A 555 -1.06 25.35 -29.32
C ALA A 555 -1.44 25.44 -27.83
N PRO A 556 -2.07 24.40 -27.26
CA PRO A 556 -2.39 24.39 -25.83
C PRO A 556 -1.10 24.47 -25.00
N PRO A 557 -1.17 25.00 -23.76
CA PRO A 557 -0.03 25.02 -22.84
C PRO A 557 0.53 23.61 -22.64
N PRO A 558 1.87 23.44 -22.46
CA PRO A 558 2.46 22.13 -22.21
C PRO A 558 1.76 21.42 -21.05
N GLN A 559 1.49 20.13 -21.25
CA GLN A 559 0.79 19.28 -20.29
C GLN A 559 1.71 18.19 -19.77
N CYS A 560 1.38 17.64 -18.61
CA CYS A 560 2.08 16.47 -18.11
C CYS A 560 1.44 15.18 -18.63
N PRO A 561 2.21 14.11 -18.85
CA PRO A 561 1.63 12.80 -19.13
C PRO A 561 0.65 12.37 -18.02
N GLU A 562 -0.27 11.46 -18.35
CA GLU A 562 -1.25 10.96 -17.40
C GLU A 562 -0.62 10.50 -16.07
N HIS A 563 -1.33 10.71 -14.97
CA HIS A 563 -0.91 10.39 -13.60
C HIS A 563 0.32 11.15 -13.08
N THR A 564 0.75 12.21 -13.78
CA THR A 564 1.79 13.13 -13.30
C THR A 564 1.27 14.57 -13.25
N VAL A 565 1.94 15.41 -12.45
CA VAL A 565 1.64 16.82 -12.26
C VAL A 565 2.86 17.67 -12.57
N LYS A 566 2.64 18.93 -12.94
CA LYS A 566 3.71 19.88 -13.22
C LYS A 566 4.51 20.16 -11.96
N VAL A 567 5.83 20.20 -12.08
CA VAL A 567 6.71 20.75 -11.05
C VAL A 567 7.23 22.10 -11.55
N PHE A 568 6.94 23.13 -10.77
CA PHE A 568 7.34 24.50 -11.04
C PHE A 568 8.65 24.82 -10.34
N ARG A 569 9.56 25.45 -11.08
CA ARG A 569 10.80 26.01 -10.54
C ARG A 569 10.58 27.48 -10.20
N TYR A 570 10.98 27.87 -9.00
CA TYR A 570 11.01 29.25 -8.53
C TYR A 570 12.43 29.65 -8.18
N PHE A 571 12.77 30.91 -8.42
CA PHE A 571 14.05 31.47 -8.03
C PHE A 571 13.86 32.64 -7.08
N ASN A 572 14.59 32.61 -5.96
CA ASN A 572 14.68 33.73 -5.04
C ASN A 572 15.99 34.50 -5.25
N GLN A 573 15.89 35.75 -5.70
CA GLN A 573 17.06 36.57 -6.03
C GLN A 573 17.84 37.06 -4.80
N ASN A 574 17.19 37.18 -3.64
CA ASN A 574 17.82 37.63 -2.40
C ASN A 574 18.58 36.49 -1.73
N LEU A 575 17.98 35.30 -1.68
CA LEU A 575 18.60 34.10 -1.10
C LEU A 575 19.56 33.40 -2.07
N ILE A 576 19.40 33.63 -3.38
CA ILE A 576 20.01 32.83 -4.45
C ILE A 576 19.73 31.35 -4.21
N ASN A 577 18.46 30.98 -4.36
CA ASN A 577 18.00 29.60 -4.17
C ASN A 577 16.88 29.25 -5.15
N HIS A 578 16.97 28.05 -5.74
CA HIS A 578 15.89 27.48 -6.53
C HIS A 578 15.04 26.58 -5.65
N ARG A 579 13.72 26.64 -5.84
CA ARG A 579 12.75 25.77 -5.18
C ARG A 579 11.86 25.09 -6.22
N TYR A 580 11.49 23.85 -5.95
CA TYR A 580 10.75 22.98 -6.87
C TYR A 580 9.45 22.55 -6.22
N VAL A 581 8.32 23.00 -6.76
CA VAL A 581 7.01 22.85 -6.14
C VAL A 581 6.01 22.23 -7.11
N PRO A 582 5.37 21.09 -6.76
CA PRO A 582 4.35 20.49 -7.61
C PRO A 582 3.07 21.32 -7.60
N GLU A 583 2.40 21.38 -8.75
CA GLU A 583 1.20 22.20 -9.00
C GLU A 583 0.09 22.07 -7.95
N PRO A 584 -0.28 20.86 -7.45
CA PRO A 584 -1.33 20.73 -6.43
C PRO A 584 -1.02 21.43 -5.11
N ILE A 585 0.26 21.69 -4.83
CA ILE A 585 0.72 22.36 -3.61
C ILE A 585 0.71 23.89 -3.76
N LEU A 586 0.77 24.42 -4.99
CA LEU A 586 0.86 25.87 -5.24
C LEU A 586 -0.32 26.65 -4.69
N SER A 587 -1.55 26.13 -4.81
CA SER A 587 -2.76 26.80 -4.31
C SER A 587 -2.83 26.92 -2.79
N ARG A 588 -1.95 26.20 -2.07
CA ARG A 588 -1.89 26.15 -0.61
C ARG A 588 -0.62 26.75 -0.05
N MET A 589 0.29 27.23 -0.91
CA MET A 589 1.52 27.89 -0.50
C MET A 589 1.41 29.40 -0.71
N VAL A 590 1.77 30.16 0.33
CA VAL A 590 2.01 31.60 0.19
C VAL A 590 3.46 31.79 -0.21
N MET A 591 3.70 32.09 -1.49
CA MET A 591 5.01 32.53 -1.96
C MET A 591 5.13 34.03 -1.72
N THR A 592 6.23 34.47 -1.08
CA THR A 592 6.52 35.90 -0.97
C THR A 592 6.86 36.48 -2.34
N ALA A 593 6.79 37.80 -2.50
CA ALA A 593 7.09 38.49 -3.75
C ALA A 593 8.54 38.22 -4.26
N ASP A 594 9.43 37.77 -3.39
CA ASP A 594 10.82 37.43 -3.72
C ASP A 594 10.98 36.13 -4.51
N TRP A 595 9.95 35.27 -4.53
CA TRP A 595 9.97 34.00 -5.26
C TRP A 595 9.36 34.16 -6.66
N MET A 596 10.22 34.37 -7.65
CA MET A 596 9.81 34.50 -9.04
C MET A 596 9.66 33.14 -9.72
N PRO A 597 8.56 32.87 -10.43
CA PRO A 597 8.42 31.62 -11.17
C PRO A 597 9.27 31.63 -12.45
N ASP A 598 10.10 30.60 -12.63
CA ASP A 598 10.71 30.30 -13.92
C ASP A 598 9.73 29.58 -14.84
N GLY A 599 8.79 28.82 -14.25
CA GLY A 599 7.77 28.04 -14.95
C GLY A 599 7.81 26.55 -14.60
N ALA A 600 6.96 25.77 -15.29
CA ALA A 600 6.97 24.31 -15.18
C ALA A 600 8.20 23.75 -15.91
N VAL A 601 8.95 22.86 -15.25
CA VAL A 601 10.25 22.36 -15.74
C VAL A 601 10.30 20.86 -15.97
N PHE A 602 9.44 20.09 -15.30
CA PHE A 602 9.25 18.65 -15.51
C PHE A 602 7.92 18.20 -14.89
N CYS A 603 7.61 16.92 -15.09
CA CYS A 603 6.43 16.25 -14.56
C CYS A 603 6.84 15.15 -13.58
N ALA A 604 6.10 15.05 -12.47
CA ALA A 604 6.34 14.09 -11.41
C ALA A 604 5.01 13.50 -10.91
N GLY A 605 5.03 12.30 -10.36
CA GLY A 605 3.86 11.76 -9.68
C GLY A 605 3.51 12.61 -8.44
N ALA A 606 2.25 13.01 -8.31
CA ALA A 606 1.79 13.77 -7.15
C ALA A 606 1.79 12.92 -5.87
N TYR A 607 2.27 13.49 -4.76
CA TYR A 607 1.89 13.09 -3.41
C TYR A 607 1.12 14.27 -2.83
N ASP A 608 -0.20 14.29 -2.95
CA ASP A 608 -0.99 15.40 -2.41
C ASP A 608 -0.76 15.52 -0.89
N ARG A 609 -0.72 16.74 -0.34
CA ARG A 609 -0.88 16.98 1.10
C ARG A 609 -2.36 17.27 1.42
#